data_AF-A0AAU5QSB9-F1
#
_entry.id   AF-A0AAU5QSB9-F1
#
_cell.length_a   1.000
_cell.length_b   1.000
_cell.length_c   1.000
_cell.angle_alpha   90.00
_cell.angle_beta   90.00
_cell.angle_gamma   90.00
#
_symmetry.space_group_name_H-M   'P 1'
#
loop_
_entity.id
_entity.type
_entity.pdbx_description
1 polymer ?
#
loop_
_entity_poly.entity_id
_entity_poly.type
_entity_poly.pdbx_seq_one_letter_code
_entity_poly.pdbx_strand_id
1 'polypeptide(L)'
;MPGESLVVQPGFWSNYLLAMCSDGWCAERPVPEWFGDDGADVDALSEVLFDPERWPVFRVPAQDGPGVVVVYRNLDGDHGTDYLLTDPGRSSVEQIASWDGDFSGTGLTWRELIRIADSPACAAEGVQDTAARFLLLLPLLTDPDVPETASARLIAALAAIGAPPGTISITAEHLLAHLTRRSRHDPTWASPLSGG
;
A
#
# COMPACT_ATOMS: atom_id res chain seq x y z
N MET A 1 4.27 -3.17 16.77
CA MET A 1 2.94 -3.14 17.42
C MET A 1 1.86 -3.36 16.36
N PRO A 2 0.71 -3.97 16.67
CA PRO A 2 -0.42 -4.04 15.73
C PRO A 2 -0.87 -2.64 15.30
N GLY A 3 -0.98 -2.41 13.99
CA GLY A 3 -1.37 -1.13 13.38
C GLY A 3 -2.76 -1.17 12.75
N GLU A 4 -3.42 -2.32 12.72
CA GLU A 4 -4.65 -2.57 11.97
C GLU A 4 -5.79 -1.61 12.33
N SER A 5 -5.85 -1.12 13.59
CA SER A 5 -6.85 -0.12 14.01
C SER A 5 -6.62 1.28 13.46
N LEU A 6 -5.41 1.57 12.95
CA LEU A 6 -5.06 2.87 12.36
C LEU A 6 -5.64 3.02 10.95
N VAL A 7 -5.92 1.92 10.26
CA VAL A 7 -6.41 1.90 8.86
C VAL A 7 -7.76 2.61 8.68
N VAL A 8 -8.54 2.70 9.76
CA VAL A 8 -9.85 3.36 9.78
C VAL A 8 -9.81 4.76 10.41
N GLN A 9 -8.63 5.23 10.83
CA GLN A 9 -8.48 6.57 11.39
C GLN A 9 -8.37 7.60 10.26
N PRO A 10 -8.96 8.80 10.43
CA PRO A 10 -8.67 9.94 9.57
C PRO A 10 -7.17 10.18 9.44
N GLY A 11 -6.72 10.57 8.26
CA GLY A 11 -5.33 10.84 7.93
C GLY A 11 -4.52 9.62 7.50
N PHE A 12 -5.03 8.39 7.64
CA PHE A 12 -4.26 7.18 7.35
C PHE A 12 -3.89 7.05 5.89
N TRP A 13 -4.89 7.14 5.01
CA TRP A 13 -4.68 6.94 3.59
C TRP A 13 -3.89 8.08 2.96
N SER A 14 -4.06 9.31 3.47
CA SER A 14 -3.22 10.44 3.12
C SER A 14 -1.76 10.22 3.53
N ASN A 15 -1.48 9.82 4.79
CA ASN A 15 -0.10 9.50 5.21
C ASN A 15 0.51 8.34 4.43
N TYR A 16 -0.31 7.40 3.95
CA TYR A 16 0.18 6.19 3.28
C TYR A 16 0.38 6.33 1.76
N LEU A 17 -0.55 7.00 1.06
CA LEU A 17 -0.60 7.00 -0.42
C LEU A 17 -0.35 8.38 -1.05
N LEU A 18 -0.45 9.48 -0.29
CA LEU A 18 -0.35 10.84 -0.87
C LEU A 18 0.99 11.08 -1.57
N ALA A 19 2.08 10.54 -1.02
CA ALA A 19 3.41 10.65 -1.63
C ALA A 19 3.46 10.02 -3.04
N MET A 20 2.71 8.94 -3.28
CA MET A 20 2.63 8.31 -4.60
C MET A 20 1.85 9.17 -5.60
N CYS A 21 0.92 10.01 -5.14
CA CYS A 21 0.21 10.94 -6.02
C CYS A 21 1.10 12.09 -6.52
N SER A 22 2.25 12.32 -5.87
CA SER A 22 3.18 13.38 -6.24
C SER A 22 4.16 12.88 -7.30
N ASP A 23 3.84 13.15 -8.57
CA ASP A 23 4.64 12.66 -9.70
C ASP A 23 5.50 13.76 -10.37
N GLY A 24 5.53 14.96 -9.79
CA GLY A 24 6.31 16.11 -10.25
C GLY A 24 5.90 16.70 -11.59
N TRP A 25 4.86 16.18 -12.25
CA TRP A 25 4.43 16.60 -13.59
C TRP A 25 3.01 17.18 -13.62
N CYS A 26 2.17 16.88 -12.61
CA CYS A 26 0.88 17.53 -12.46
C CYS A 26 1.01 18.96 -11.94
N ALA A 27 0.19 19.87 -12.49
CA ALA A 27 0.13 21.26 -12.04
C ALA A 27 -0.48 21.38 -10.63
N GLU A 28 -1.32 20.42 -10.24
CA GLU A 28 -1.94 20.37 -8.92
C GLU A 28 -1.11 19.50 -7.98
N ARG A 29 -0.65 20.10 -6.88
CA ARG A 29 0.04 19.38 -5.81
C ARG A 29 -1.00 18.50 -5.10
N PRO A 30 -0.74 17.20 -4.91
CA PRO A 30 -1.67 16.35 -4.16
C PRO A 30 -1.78 16.86 -2.72
N VAL A 31 -3.01 16.89 -2.21
CA VAL A 31 -3.35 17.36 -0.86
C VAL A 31 -4.19 16.32 -0.13
N PRO A 32 -4.20 16.29 1.22
CA PRO A 32 -4.96 15.33 2.02
C PRO A 32 -6.45 15.20 1.67
N GLU A 33 -7.06 16.30 1.24
CA GLU A 33 -8.48 16.38 0.89
C GLU A 33 -8.83 15.47 -0.28
N TRP A 34 -7.84 15.03 -1.07
CA TRP A 34 -8.04 14.03 -2.11
C TRP A 34 -8.52 12.68 -1.55
N PHE A 35 -8.14 12.35 -0.32
CA PHE A 35 -8.57 11.18 0.44
C PHE A 35 -9.71 11.47 1.43
N GLY A 36 -10.13 12.73 1.55
CA GLY A 36 -11.20 13.15 2.46
C GLY A 36 -10.70 13.59 3.84
N ASP A 37 -9.39 13.67 4.02
CA ASP A 37 -8.75 14.13 5.24
C ASP A 37 -8.47 15.64 5.16
N ASP A 38 -8.37 16.31 6.31
CA ASP A 38 -7.75 17.63 6.39
C ASP A 38 -6.28 17.55 6.87
N GLY A 39 -5.57 18.68 6.84
CA GLY A 39 -4.18 18.73 7.31
C GLY A 39 -4.00 18.34 8.78
N ALA A 40 -5.00 18.61 9.64
CA ALA A 40 -4.91 18.29 11.06
C ALA A 40 -5.11 16.79 11.31
N ASP A 41 -5.97 16.12 10.54
CA ASP A 41 -6.12 14.66 10.56
C ASP A 41 -4.80 13.98 10.18
N VAL A 42 -4.15 14.47 9.13
CA VAL A 42 -2.84 13.95 8.68
C VAL A 42 -1.76 14.16 9.72
N ASP A 43 -1.64 15.38 10.27
CA ASP A 43 -0.65 15.71 11.28
C ASP A 43 -0.84 14.84 12.53
N ALA A 44 -2.07 14.75 13.04
CA ALA A 44 -2.38 13.97 14.24
C ALA A 44 -2.02 12.49 14.09
N LEU A 45 -2.29 11.90 12.91
CA LEU A 45 -1.97 10.50 12.68
C LEU A 45 -0.48 10.28 12.37
N SER A 46 0.19 11.26 11.76
CA SER A 46 1.63 11.19 11.46
C SER A 46 2.47 11.00 12.73
N GLU A 47 2.09 11.70 13.82
CA GLU A 47 2.72 11.58 15.14
C GLU A 47 2.64 10.16 15.71
N VAL A 48 1.65 9.37 15.30
CA VAL A 48 1.49 7.96 15.73
C VAL A 48 2.16 7.00 14.75
N LEU A 49 2.02 7.25 13.45
CA LEU A 49 2.55 6.39 12.41
C LEU A 49 4.08 6.41 12.33
N PHE A 50 4.68 7.57 12.61
CA PHE A 50 6.13 7.80 12.50
C PHE A 50 6.83 7.97 13.85
N ASP A 51 6.13 7.68 14.97
CA ASP A 51 6.73 7.67 16.31
C ASP A 51 7.94 6.73 16.36
N PRO A 52 9.17 7.22 16.66
CA PRO A 52 10.37 6.37 16.73
C PRO A 52 10.28 5.25 17.77
N GLU A 53 9.45 5.42 18.80
CA GLU A 53 9.23 4.41 19.84
C GLU A 53 8.18 3.35 19.43
N ARG A 54 7.50 3.53 18.28
CA ARG A 54 6.44 2.63 17.81
C ARG A 54 6.67 2.22 16.37
N TRP A 55 6.50 0.93 16.11
CA TRP A 55 6.63 0.38 14.77
C TRP A 55 5.28 -0.25 14.41
N PRO A 56 4.33 0.52 13.85
CA PRO A 56 3.06 -0.01 13.37
C PRO A 56 3.26 -1.13 12.35
N VAL A 57 2.51 -2.22 12.53
CA VAL A 57 2.56 -3.42 11.69
C VAL A 57 1.16 -3.74 11.21
N PHE A 58 0.95 -3.83 9.89
CA PHE A 58 -0.32 -4.12 9.27
C PHE A 58 -0.26 -5.50 8.62
N ARG A 59 -1.01 -6.46 9.17
CA ARG A 59 -1.08 -7.81 8.61
C ARG A 59 -2.19 -7.91 7.58
N VAL A 60 -1.86 -8.52 6.45
CA VAL A 60 -2.77 -8.80 5.34
C VAL A 60 -2.69 -10.31 5.04
N PRO A 61 -3.21 -11.17 5.94
CA PRO A 61 -3.14 -12.62 5.76
C PRO A 61 -4.07 -13.06 4.63
N ALA A 62 -3.59 -13.93 3.74
CA ALA A 62 -4.39 -14.51 2.66
C ALA A 62 -4.86 -15.92 3.05
N GLN A 63 -6.07 -16.30 2.62
CA GLN A 63 -6.65 -17.62 2.89
C GLN A 63 -5.82 -18.74 2.26
N ASP A 64 -5.40 -18.54 1.00
CA ASP A 64 -4.70 -19.55 0.21
C ASP A 64 -3.31 -19.05 -0.17
N GLY A 65 -2.31 -19.40 0.64
CA GLY A 65 -0.90 -19.12 0.39
C GLY A 65 -0.35 -17.91 1.16
N PRO A 66 0.72 -17.27 0.67
CA PRO A 66 1.38 -16.23 1.43
C PRO A 66 0.54 -14.95 1.48
N GLY A 67 0.49 -14.35 2.66
CA GLY A 67 0.02 -12.99 2.92
C GLY A 67 1.16 -11.99 3.02
N VAL A 68 0.83 -10.74 3.29
CA VAL A 68 1.80 -9.64 3.38
C VAL A 68 1.72 -8.99 4.76
N VAL A 69 2.85 -8.55 5.26
CA VAL A 69 2.97 -7.70 6.44
C VAL A 69 3.65 -6.41 6.03
N VAL A 70 2.99 -5.29 6.31
CA VAL A 70 3.54 -3.93 6.11
C VAL A 70 4.06 -3.44 7.44
N VAL A 71 5.32 -3.01 7.49
CA VAL A 71 5.99 -2.55 8.72
C VAL A 71 6.46 -1.12 8.52
N TYR A 72 5.98 -0.21 9.35
CA TYR A 72 6.58 1.11 9.48
C TYR A 72 7.85 0.98 10.31
N ARG A 73 9.00 1.00 9.61
CA ARG A 73 10.34 1.00 10.19
C ARG A 73 10.64 2.43 10.59
N ASN A 74 10.40 2.79 11.85
CA ASN A 74 10.63 4.15 12.37
C ASN A 74 12.00 4.25 13.06
N LEU A 75 13.05 3.70 12.44
CA LEU A 75 14.40 3.80 12.96
C LEU A 75 14.94 5.20 12.68
N ASP A 76 15.51 5.85 13.70
CA ASP A 76 16.11 7.19 13.52
C ASP A 76 17.25 7.15 12.49
N GLY A 77 17.20 8.06 11.52
CA GLY A 77 18.11 8.12 10.37
C GLY A 77 17.88 7.06 9.28
N ASP A 78 16.92 6.16 9.45
CA ASP A 78 16.68 5.02 8.53
C ASP A 78 15.19 4.62 8.54
N HIS A 79 14.32 5.61 8.40
CA HIS A 79 12.88 5.42 8.42
C HIS A 79 12.34 4.99 7.05
N GLY A 80 11.31 4.14 7.06
CA GLY A 80 10.69 3.67 5.83
C GLY A 80 9.55 2.68 6.08
N THR A 81 9.05 2.10 5.00
CA THR A 81 8.04 1.04 5.05
C THR A 81 8.60 -0.24 4.44
N ASP A 82 8.73 -1.29 5.25
CA ASP A 82 9.14 -2.61 4.78
C ASP A 82 7.92 -3.47 4.50
N TYR A 83 8.03 -4.31 3.46
CA TYR A 83 6.99 -5.22 3.04
C TYR A 83 7.52 -6.65 3.07
N LEU A 84 6.86 -7.47 3.86
CA LEU A 84 7.28 -8.84 4.14
C LEU A 84 6.23 -9.83 3.66
N LEU A 85 6.67 -10.89 3.00
CA LEU A 85 5.84 -12.03 2.64
C LEU A 85 5.84 -13.04 3.79
N THR A 86 4.65 -13.47 4.20
CA THR A 86 4.45 -14.44 5.28
C THR A 86 3.65 -15.63 4.80
N ASP A 87 4.18 -16.83 4.96
CA ASP A 87 3.50 -18.09 4.63
C ASP A 87 3.06 -18.79 5.92
N PRO A 88 1.77 -19.09 6.12
CA PRO A 88 1.28 -19.81 7.30
C PRO A 88 1.97 -21.16 7.54
N GLY A 89 2.51 -21.80 6.49
CA GLY A 89 3.20 -23.07 6.54
C GLY A 89 4.72 -22.98 6.72
N ARG A 90 5.31 -21.78 6.70
CA ARG A 90 6.77 -21.59 6.84
C ARG A 90 7.10 -20.64 7.98
N SER A 91 8.16 -20.95 8.73
CA SER A 91 8.66 -20.07 9.79
C SER A 91 9.51 -18.91 9.27
N SER A 92 9.80 -18.87 7.96
CA SER A 92 10.60 -17.83 7.34
C SER A 92 9.72 -16.69 6.84
N VAL A 93 10.13 -15.47 7.15
CA VAL A 93 9.57 -14.23 6.60
C VAL A 93 10.57 -13.71 5.57
N GLU A 94 10.09 -13.32 4.39
CA GLU A 94 10.92 -12.80 3.31
C GLU A 94 10.58 -11.33 3.07
N GLN A 95 11.57 -10.44 3.08
CA GLN A 95 11.36 -9.06 2.67
C GLN A 95 11.32 -8.97 1.15
N ILE A 96 10.18 -8.53 0.61
CA ILE A 96 9.94 -8.44 -0.83
C ILE A 96 10.06 -7.00 -1.35
N ALA A 97 9.92 -6.00 -0.47
CA ALA A 97 10.16 -4.61 -0.81
C ALA A 97 10.46 -3.73 0.41
N SER A 98 11.03 -2.57 0.14
CA SER A 98 11.15 -1.43 1.07
C SER A 98 10.76 -0.14 0.34
N TRP A 99 10.26 0.83 1.11
CA TRP A 99 10.01 2.19 0.68
C TRP A 99 10.60 3.18 1.68
N ASP A 100 11.74 3.78 1.35
CA ASP A 100 12.50 4.73 2.18
C ASP A 100 12.85 6.01 1.40
N GLY A 101 11.89 6.46 0.58
CA GLY A 101 12.02 7.58 -0.35
C GLY A 101 11.82 7.11 -1.78
N ASP A 102 12.44 5.98 -2.12
CA ASP A 102 12.23 5.24 -3.37
C ASP A 102 11.81 3.79 -3.08
N PHE A 103 11.15 3.17 -4.05
CA PHE A 103 10.81 1.76 -3.97
C PHE A 103 12.02 0.89 -4.29
N SER A 104 12.26 -0.12 -3.47
CA SER A 104 13.24 -1.18 -3.75
C SER A 104 12.62 -2.55 -3.53
N GLY A 105 13.03 -3.53 -4.34
CA GLY A 105 12.60 -4.92 -4.22
C GLY A 105 11.75 -5.41 -5.39
N THR A 106 11.20 -6.60 -5.24
CA THR A 106 10.52 -7.33 -6.30
C THR A 106 9.04 -7.02 -6.41
N GLY A 107 8.41 -6.50 -5.35
CA GLY A 107 6.97 -6.20 -5.34
C GLY A 107 6.06 -7.40 -5.69
N LEU A 108 4.89 -7.10 -6.28
CA LEU A 108 3.84 -8.03 -6.63
C LEU A 108 3.32 -7.78 -8.05
N THR A 109 2.90 -8.85 -8.72
CA THR A 109 2.07 -8.75 -9.93
C THR A 109 0.64 -8.31 -9.58
N TRP A 110 -0.10 -7.81 -10.56
CA TRP A 110 -1.52 -7.47 -10.37
C TRP A 110 -2.31 -8.68 -9.88
N ARG A 111 -2.06 -9.86 -10.46
CA ARG A 111 -2.75 -11.11 -10.10
C ARG A 111 -2.50 -11.50 -8.64
N GLU A 112 -1.26 -11.37 -8.17
CA GLU A 112 -0.90 -11.68 -6.79
C GLU A 112 -1.51 -10.68 -5.80
N LEU A 113 -1.46 -9.39 -6.12
CA LEU A 113 -2.06 -8.33 -5.32
C LEU A 113 -3.57 -8.58 -5.14
N ILE A 114 -4.29 -8.85 -6.23
CA ILE A 114 -5.73 -9.12 -6.20
C ILE A 114 -6.05 -10.39 -5.41
N ARG A 115 -5.30 -11.48 -5.64
CA ARG A 115 -5.45 -12.73 -4.88
C ARG A 115 -5.33 -12.47 -3.37
N ILE A 116 -4.33 -11.71 -2.95
CA ILE A 116 -4.11 -11.42 -1.52
C ILE A 116 -5.23 -10.51 -1.02
N ALA A 117 -5.58 -9.44 -1.74
CA ALA A 117 -6.60 -8.49 -1.31
C ALA A 117 -7.99 -9.13 -1.15
N ASP A 118 -8.41 -9.97 -2.11
CA ASP A 118 -9.78 -10.50 -2.20
C ASP A 118 -10.02 -11.79 -1.42
N SER A 119 -8.96 -12.45 -0.93
CA SER A 119 -9.05 -13.70 -0.17
C SER A 119 -8.55 -13.53 1.26
N PRO A 120 -9.23 -12.76 2.14
CA PRO A 120 -8.82 -12.62 3.53
C PRO A 120 -8.94 -13.95 4.29
N ALA A 121 -7.95 -14.25 5.12
CA ALA A 121 -8.04 -15.37 6.04
C ALA A 121 -8.95 -15.01 7.23
N CYS A 122 -10.24 -15.33 7.15
CA CYS A 122 -11.27 -14.93 8.13
C CYS A 122 -10.98 -15.27 9.60
N ALA A 123 -10.11 -16.24 9.88
CA ALA A 123 -9.74 -16.67 11.23
C ALA A 123 -8.41 -16.07 11.73
N ALA A 124 -7.69 -15.32 10.89
CA ALA A 124 -6.40 -14.73 11.23
C ALA A 124 -6.54 -13.25 11.60
N GLU A 125 -5.74 -12.81 12.57
CA GLU A 125 -5.59 -11.39 12.89
C GLU A 125 -5.01 -10.62 11.69
N GLY A 126 -5.56 -9.44 11.40
CA GLY A 126 -5.14 -8.61 10.28
C GLY A 126 -6.28 -7.78 9.71
N VAL A 127 -5.95 -6.97 8.71
CA VAL A 127 -6.91 -6.14 7.96
C VAL A 127 -7.82 -7.06 7.13
N GLN A 128 -9.13 -7.01 7.38
CA GLN A 128 -10.11 -7.88 6.72
C GLN A 128 -10.83 -7.21 5.55
N ASP A 129 -11.00 -5.88 5.58
CA ASP A 129 -11.68 -5.14 4.52
C ASP A 129 -10.90 -5.20 3.19
N THR A 130 -11.55 -5.65 2.12
CA THR A 130 -10.87 -5.93 0.85
C THR A 130 -10.38 -4.67 0.15
N ALA A 131 -11.07 -3.52 0.32
CA ALA A 131 -10.63 -2.25 -0.22
C ALA A 131 -9.38 -1.74 0.50
N ALA A 132 -9.38 -1.79 1.84
CA ALA A 132 -8.22 -1.44 2.64
C ALA A 132 -7.02 -2.36 2.35
N ARG A 133 -7.24 -3.67 2.24
CA ARG A 133 -6.17 -4.62 1.86
C ARG A 133 -5.61 -4.29 0.48
N PHE A 134 -6.46 -4.02 -0.50
CA PHE A 134 -6.04 -3.64 -1.85
C PHE A 134 -5.19 -2.37 -1.84
N LEU A 135 -5.60 -1.33 -1.12
CA LEU A 135 -4.87 -0.07 -1.03
C LEU A 135 -3.56 -0.19 -0.22
N LEU A 136 -3.52 -1.01 0.84
CA LEU A 136 -2.29 -1.33 1.58
C LEU A 136 -1.25 -2.08 0.74
N LEU A 137 -1.70 -2.87 -0.24
CA LEU A 137 -0.80 -3.61 -1.12
C LEU A 137 -0.44 -2.83 -2.38
N LEU A 138 -1.12 -1.71 -2.66
CA LEU A 138 -0.92 -0.94 -3.86
C LEU A 138 0.53 -0.49 -4.07
N PRO A 139 1.28 -0.04 -3.04
CA PRO A 139 2.69 0.30 -3.21
C PRO A 139 3.57 -0.87 -3.63
N LEU A 140 3.12 -2.12 -3.49
CA LEU A 140 3.85 -3.29 -3.98
C LEU A 140 3.61 -3.58 -5.47
N LEU A 141 2.63 -2.95 -6.12
CA LEU A 141 2.31 -3.26 -7.52
C LEU A 141 3.40 -2.77 -8.48
N THR A 142 4.15 -3.70 -9.04
CA THR A 142 5.25 -3.39 -9.97
C THR A 142 5.08 -4.07 -11.32
N ASP A 143 3.91 -4.66 -11.54
CA ASP A 143 3.47 -5.24 -12.81
C ASP A 143 3.40 -4.17 -13.92
N PRO A 144 4.08 -4.36 -15.07
CA PRO A 144 3.89 -3.50 -16.24
C PRO A 144 2.54 -3.71 -16.92
N ASP A 145 1.91 -4.89 -16.76
CA ASP A 145 0.71 -5.31 -17.49
C ASP A 145 -0.56 -5.14 -16.62
N VAL A 146 -0.79 -3.91 -16.16
CA VAL A 146 -1.99 -3.57 -15.38
C VAL A 146 -3.23 -3.59 -16.28
N PRO A 147 -4.31 -4.32 -15.92
CA PRO A 147 -5.49 -4.43 -16.77
C PRO A 147 -6.29 -3.12 -16.83
N GLU A 148 -7.08 -2.95 -17.88
CA GLU A 148 -7.96 -1.78 -18.08
C GLU A 148 -8.96 -1.58 -16.92
N THR A 149 -9.29 -2.65 -16.19
CA THR A 149 -10.19 -2.62 -15.03
C THR A 149 -9.54 -2.05 -13.76
N ALA A 150 -8.22 -1.81 -13.75
CA ALA A 150 -7.50 -1.35 -12.57
C ALA A 150 -7.96 0.03 -12.08
N SER A 151 -8.23 0.96 -13.00
CA SER A 151 -8.73 2.29 -12.66
C SER A 151 -10.09 2.20 -11.96
N ALA A 152 -11.03 1.43 -12.52
CA ALA A 152 -12.35 1.23 -11.91
C ALA A 152 -12.25 0.59 -10.52
N ARG A 153 -11.31 -0.34 -10.33
CA ARG A 153 -11.06 -0.98 -9.04
C ARG A 153 -10.45 -0.01 -8.01
N LEU A 154 -9.47 0.81 -8.41
CA LEU A 154 -8.89 1.86 -7.56
C LEU A 154 -9.96 2.85 -7.11
N ILE A 155 -10.80 3.32 -8.03
CA ILE A 155 -11.92 4.20 -7.70
C ILE A 155 -12.87 3.52 -6.71
N ALA A 156 -13.24 2.26 -6.93
CA ALA A 156 -14.12 1.56 -6.00
C ALA A 156 -13.51 1.40 -4.59
N ALA A 157 -12.21 1.10 -4.50
CA ALA A 157 -11.51 0.96 -3.23
C ALA A 157 -11.37 2.30 -2.49
N LEU A 158 -11.00 3.37 -3.21
CA LEU A 158 -10.95 4.73 -2.67
C LEU A 158 -12.33 5.19 -2.18
N ALA A 159 -13.41 4.80 -2.86
CA ALA A 159 -14.76 5.17 -2.43
C ALA A 159 -15.14 4.46 -1.13
N ALA A 160 -14.74 3.18 -1.00
CA ALA A 160 -15.03 2.36 0.17
C ALA A 160 -14.32 2.87 1.44
N ILE A 161 -13.12 3.46 1.31
CA ILE A 161 -12.40 4.08 2.44
C ILE A 161 -12.84 5.53 2.73
N GLY A 162 -13.77 6.09 1.94
CA GLY A 162 -14.33 7.43 2.18
C GLY A 162 -13.76 8.57 1.33
N ALA A 163 -12.97 8.29 0.29
CA ALA A 163 -12.46 9.35 -0.58
C ALA A 163 -13.60 10.16 -1.25
N PRO A 164 -13.49 11.50 -1.33
CA PRO A 164 -14.57 12.33 -1.85
C PRO A 164 -14.87 12.06 -3.34
N PRO A 165 -16.16 12.02 -3.75
CA PRO A 165 -16.53 11.81 -5.16
C PRO A 165 -15.93 12.83 -6.14
N GLY A 166 -15.60 14.04 -5.67
CA GLY A 166 -15.00 15.09 -6.48
C GLY A 166 -13.52 14.88 -6.79
N THR A 167 -12.80 14.14 -5.95
CA THR A 167 -11.34 13.93 -6.05
C THR A 167 -10.95 12.48 -6.36
N ILE A 168 -11.90 11.54 -6.27
CA ILE A 168 -11.62 10.12 -6.37
C ILE A 168 -11.00 9.70 -7.71
N SER A 169 -11.49 10.24 -8.82
CA SER A 169 -10.99 9.89 -10.15
C SER A 169 -9.58 10.42 -10.38
N ILE A 170 -9.31 11.67 -9.98
CA ILE A 170 -7.96 12.26 -10.10
C ILE A 170 -6.97 11.54 -9.18
N THR A 171 -7.39 11.16 -7.97
CA THR A 171 -6.57 10.38 -7.03
C THR A 171 -6.20 9.02 -7.65
N ALA A 172 -7.18 8.29 -8.19
CA ALA A 172 -6.94 7.00 -8.84
C ALA A 172 -6.02 7.13 -10.07
N GLU A 173 -6.20 8.17 -10.88
CA GLU A 173 -5.36 8.44 -12.05
C GLU A 173 -3.91 8.68 -11.66
N HIS A 174 -3.67 9.51 -10.64
CA HIS A 174 -2.33 9.80 -10.15
C HIS A 174 -1.63 8.57 -9.57
N LEU A 175 -2.33 7.77 -8.76
CA LEU A 175 -1.79 6.52 -8.23
C LEU A 175 -1.41 5.56 -9.36
N LEU A 176 -2.29 5.38 -10.36
CA LEU A 176 -2.02 4.48 -11.47
C LEU A 176 -0.88 4.97 -12.37
N ALA A 177 -0.80 6.29 -12.61
CA ALA A 177 0.27 6.91 -13.38
C ALA A 177 1.62 6.70 -12.71
N HIS A 178 1.70 6.88 -11.39
CA HIS A 178 2.91 6.60 -10.61
C HIS A 178 3.36 5.14 -10.77
N LEU A 179 2.45 4.19 -10.55
CA LEU A 179 2.74 2.75 -10.62
C LEU A 179 3.21 2.32 -12.01
N THR A 180 2.57 2.83 -13.07
CA THR A 180 2.92 2.51 -14.46
C THR A 180 4.28 3.08 -14.88
N ARG A 181 4.71 4.21 -14.29
CA ARG A 181 6.05 4.75 -14.54
C ARG A 181 7.10 3.92 -13.83
N ARG A 182 6.85 3.59 -12.55
CA ARG A 182 7.79 2.80 -11.75
C ARG A 182 8.12 1.45 -12.41
N SER A 183 7.13 0.72 -12.90
CA SER A 183 7.34 -0.57 -13.57
C SER A 183 8.19 -0.48 -14.85
N ARG A 184 8.26 0.70 -15.49
CA ARG A 184 9.09 0.93 -16.68
C ARG A 184 10.55 1.29 -16.37
N HIS A 185 10.85 1.64 -15.12
CA HIS A 185 12.17 2.13 -14.72
C HIS A 185 13.07 1.09 -14.05
N ASP A 186 12.62 -0.16 -13.84
CA ASP A 186 13.43 -1.22 -13.23
C ASP A 186 14.07 -2.15 -14.30
N PRO A 187 15.40 -2.09 -14.52
CA PRO A 187 16.11 -2.96 -15.47
C PRO A 187 16.37 -4.39 -14.95
N THR A 188 15.92 -4.76 -13.74
CA THR A 188 16.25 -6.05 -13.09
C THR A 188 15.05 -6.94 -12.72
N TRP A 189 13.86 -6.64 -13.24
CA TRP A 189 12.62 -7.35 -12.93
C TRP A 189 12.65 -8.86 -13.23
N ALA A 190 12.94 -9.67 -12.21
CA ALA A 190 12.69 -11.11 -12.19
C ALA A 190 11.75 -11.42 -11.02
N SER A 191 10.50 -11.80 -11.32
CA SER A 191 9.50 -12.14 -10.32
C SER A 191 10.01 -13.29 -9.40
N PRO A 192 10.06 -13.10 -8.06
CA PRO A 192 10.59 -14.10 -7.12
C PRO A 192 9.70 -15.35 -7.01
N LEU A 193 8.46 -15.28 -7.51
CA LEU A 193 7.49 -16.38 -7.46
C LEU A 193 7.54 -17.32 -8.69
N SER A 194 8.55 -17.19 -9.55
CA SER A 194 8.74 -18.07 -10.73
C SER A 194 9.74 -19.22 -10.51
N GLY A 195 10.22 -19.45 -9.29
CA GLY A 195 11.21 -20.49 -9.01
C GLY A 195 10.61 -21.83 -8.53
N GLY A 196 10.55 -22.81 -9.43
CA GLY A 196 10.79 -24.25 -9.16
C GLY A 196 9.70 -25.07 -8.46
#